data_AF-A0A6A7LIW1-F1
#
_entry.id   AF-A0A6A7LIW1-F1
#
_cell.length_a   1.000
_cell.length_b   1.000
_cell.length_c   1.000
_cell.angle_alpha   90.00
_cell.angle_beta   90.00
_cell.angle_gamma   90.00
#
_symmetry.space_group_name_H-M   'P 1'
#
loop_
_entity.id
_entity.type
_entity.pdbx_description
1 polymer ?
#
loop_
_entity_poly.entity_id
_entity_poly.type
_entity_poly.pdbx_seq_one_letter_code
_entity_poly.pdbx_strand_id
1 'polypeptide(L)'
;MKIEKKSIMPLLMATVVLLAGFNTHTILGHNFSPDESASFLALVNTLKAEAQMVQQNLATNNMSLASDHANKALALMTDDVNKEIAERNQRLSDDLNTALVSLKTSTESAHGNKTASDTDLLVNDIDDILDEIVTARIDPDQLNNSTIQVLAVVELLDEVLRNYGYAFAVGYDMTNMSMMTMDGNNNTNNSSENSSIHSMSTMNMGGGDGSNNMSIEDMSNSNDILINTTDYQTAQALAMKVQELFDNQIMNSSLSEGSQTANQTINNVSAALEDLVTSIDGKASPMDIMTIVHTRIHPNLMTAFGLQLENG
;
A
#
# COMPACT_ATOMS: atom_id res chain seq x y z
N MET A 1 8.35 -58.44 -37.20
CA MET A 1 6.92 -58.71 -36.90
C MET A 1 6.71 -58.42 -35.42
N LYS A 2 5.89 -57.39 -35.16
CA LYS A 2 5.36 -56.86 -33.87
C LYS A 2 6.33 -56.51 -32.74
N ILE A 3 6.59 -55.20 -32.65
CA ILE A 3 6.99 -54.46 -31.45
C ILE A 3 5.68 -54.09 -30.72
N GLU A 4 5.52 -54.48 -29.45
CA GLU A 4 4.39 -54.03 -28.63
C GLU A 4 4.83 -52.94 -27.63
N LYS A 5 4.07 -51.85 -27.66
CA LYS A 5 4.16 -50.70 -26.76
C LYS A 5 3.68 -51.08 -25.35
N LYS A 6 4.31 -50.53 -24.32
CA LYS A 6 3.59 -50.15 -23.10
C LYS A 6 4.04 -48.77 -22.63
N SER A 7 3.10 -47.85 -22.72
CA SER A 7 3.15 -46.45 -22.28
C SER A 7 2.78 -46.40 -20.80
N ILE A 8 3.58 -45.74 -19.97
CA ILE A 8 3.15 -45.15 -18.68
C ILE A 8 4.05 -43.94 -18.36
N MET A 9 3.43 -42.77 -18.26
CA MET A 9 3.88 -41.53 -17.61
C MET A 9 2.59 -40.76 -17.24
N PRO A 10 2.51 -39.86 -16.24
CA PRO A 10 3.35 -39.54 -15.08
C PRO A 10 2.60 -39.70 -13.73
N LEU A 11 3.28 -39.55 -12.58
CA LEU A 11 2.62 -39.17 -11.31
C LEU A 11 3.19 -37.81 -10.86
N LEU A 12 2.29 -36.85 -10.81
CA LEU A 12 2.50 -35.45 -10.42
C LEU A 12 2.47 -35.38 -8.89
N MET A 13 3.59 -34.99 -8.26
CA MET A 13 3.61 -34.73 -6.82
C MET A 13 3.14 -33.30 -6.58
N ALA A 14 1.92 -33.18 -6.03
CA ALA A 14 1.42 -31.96 -5.44
C ALA A 14 2.05 -31.80 -4.04
N THR A 15 2.84 -30.75 -3.83
CA THR A 15 3.24 -30.31 -2.50
C THR A 15 2.26 -29.25 -2.01
N VAL A 16 1.54 -29.60 -0.95
CA VAL A 16 0.67 -28.76 -0.14
C VAL A 16 1.51 -27.70 0.57
N VAL A 17 1.22 -26.42 0.34
CA VAL A 17 1.73 -25.33 1.17
C VAL A 17 0.88 -25.28 2.45
N LEU A 18 1.54 -25.37 3.59
CA LEU A 18 0.95 -25.29 4.92
C LEU A 18 1.21 -23.87 5.44
N LEU A 19 0.23 -22.96 5.34
CA LEU A 19 0.29 -21.68 6.05
C LEU A 19 0.03 -21.93 7.54
N ALA A 20 1.05 -21.69 8.37
CA ALA A 20 0.91 -21.60 9.80
C ALA A 20 0.34 -20.22 10.16
N GLY A 21 -0.84 -20.20 10.79
CA GLY A 21 -1.52 -18.99 11.20
C GLY A 21 -0.81 -18.28 12.35
N PHE A 22 -0.61 -16.97 12.19
CA PHE A 22 -0.42 -16.04 13.28
C PHE A 22 -1.77 -15.41 13.61
N ASN A 23 -2.19 -15.56 14.88
CA ASN A 23 -3.36 -14.88 15.41
C ASN A 23 -2.92 -13.49 15.91
N THR A 24 -3.39 -12.44 15.28
CA THR A 24 -3.52 -11.10 15.86
C THR A 24 -4.94 -10.59 15.59
N HIS A 25 -5.46 -9.79 16.52
CA HIS A 25 -6.86 -9.37 16.61
C HIS A 25 -7.46 -8.94 15.26
N THR A 26 -8.67 -9.44 14.95
CA THR A 26 -9.50 -8.97 13.84
C THR A 26 -9.93 -7.53 14.08
N ILE A 27 -9.15 -6.60 13.56
CA ILE A 27 -9.63 -5.29 13.12
C ILE A 27 -9.93 -5.50 11.64
N LEU A 28 -11.21 -5.44 11.25
CA LEU A 28 -11.67 -5.69 9.89
C LEU A 28 -11.26 -4.54 8.95
N GLY A 29 -9.98 -4.46 8.59
CA GLY A 29 -9.55 -3.80 7.36
C GLY A 29 -10.03 -4.58 6.13
N HIS A 30 -10.15 -3.93 4.98
CA HIS A 30 -10.54 -4.62 3.74
C HIS A 30 -9.35 -5.34 3.14
N ASN A 31 -9.17 -6.60 3.52
CA ASN A 31 -8.18 -7.45 2.88
C ASN A 31 -8.75 -7.92 1.53
N PHE A 32 -8.34 -7.31 0.42
CA PHE A 32 -8.31 -8.04 -0.84
C PHE A 32 -7.26 -9.12 -0.66
N SER A 33 -7.55 -10.39 -0.95
CA SER A 33 -6.62 -11.49 -0.68
C SER A 33 -5.24 -11.16 -1.25
N PRO A 34 -4.25 -10.83 -0.40
CA PRO A 34 -2.99 -10.34 -0.91
C PRO A 34 -2.26 -11.50 -1.56
N ASP A 35 -1.82 -11.31 -2.79
CA ASP A 35 -0.80 -12.18 -3.35
C ASP A 35 0.51 -11.86 -2.62
N GLU A 36 1.23 -12.88 -2.16
CA GLU A 36 2.51 -12.70 -1.46
C GLU A 36 3.51 -11.87 -2.27
N SER A 37 3.41 -11.82 -3.61
CA SER A 37 4.19 -10.91 -4.45
C SER A 37 3.68 -9.48 -4.40
N ALA A 38 2.37 -9.26 -4.30
CA ALA A 38 1.79 -7.92 -4.18
C ALA A 38 2.18 -7.24 -2.85
N SER A 39 2.01 -7.94 -1.72
CA SER A 39 2.40 -7.40 -0.41
C SER A 39 3.92 -7.16 -0.33
N PHE A 40 4.72 -8.03 -0.94
CA PHE A 40 6.17 -7.84 -1.02
C PHE A 40 6.56 -6.63 -1.89
N LEU A 41 5.89 -6.43 -3.02
CA LEU A 41 6.10 -5.23 -3.84
C LEU A 41 5.74 -3.95 -3.08
N ALA A 42 4.65 -3.97 -2.31
CA ALA A 42 4.27 -2.84 -1.45
C ALA A 42 5.34 -2.56 -0.37
N LEU A 43 5.85 -3.61 0.29
CA LEU A 43 6.95 -3.49 1.25
C LEU A 43 8.20 -2.87 0.62
N VAL A 44 8.62 -3.36 -0.56
CA VAL A 44 9.78 -2.83 -1.27
C VAL A 44 9.58 -1.36 -1.63
N ASN A 45 8.43 -0.99 -2.18
CA ASN A 45 8.14 0.40 -2.51
C ASN A 45 8.10 1.30 -1.26
N THR A 46 7.65 0.77 -0.13
CA THR A 46 7.67 1.50 1.14
C THR A 46 9.11 1.72 1.63
N LEU A 47 9.96 0.70 1.58
CA LEU A 47 11.40 0.83 1.89
C LEU A 47 12.08 1.89 1.02
N LYS A 48 11.81 1.89 -0.30
CA LYS A 48 12.35 2.90 -1.22
C LYS A 48 11.87 4.31 -0.88
N ALA A 49 10.57 4.47 -0.58
CA ALA A 49 10.00 5.76 -0.20
C ALA A 49 10.66 6.30 1.08
N GLU A 50 10.83 5.47 2.11
CA GLU A 50 11.51 5.86 3.35
C GLU A 50 12.98 6.25 3.11
N ALA A 51 13.72 5.49 2.29
CA ALA A 51 15.10 5.82 1.94
C ALA A 51 15.20 7.16 1.18
N GLN A 52 14.29 7.42 0.24
CA GLN A 52 14.23 8.69 -0.50
C GLN A 52 13.88 9.87 0.42
N MET A 53 13.01 9.66 1.42
CA MET A 53 12.69 10.69 2.41
C MET A 53 13.89 11.09 3.27
N VAL A 54 14.85 10.19 3.47
CA VAL A 54 16.14 10.54 4.09
C VAL A 54 16.85 11.60 3.25
N GLN A 55 17.00 11.40 1.94
CA GLN A 55 17.67 12.36 1.05
C GLN A 55 16.98 13.72 1.05
N GLN A 56 15.64 13.73 0.93
CA GLN A 56 14.87 14.97 0.89
C GLN A 56 15.03 15.79 2.18
N ASN A 57 15.01 15.12 3.33
CA ASN A 57 15.20 15.79 4.61
C ASN A 57 16.64 16.24 4.83
N LEU A 58 17.65 15.49 4.36
CA LEU A 58 19.03 15.96 4.36
C LEU A 58 19.25 17.19 3.48
N ALA A 59 18.66 17.22 2.28
CA ALA A 59 18.74 18.35 1.35
C ALA A 59 18.13 19.64 1.96
N THR A 60 17.16 19.50 2.86
CA THR A 60 16.53 20.62 3.59
C THR A 60 17.12 20.86 4.98
N ASN A 61 18.23 20.18 5.33
CA ASN A 61 18.91 20.23 6.64
C ASN A 61 18.05 19.78 7.83
N ASN A 62 17.03 18.95 7.59
CA ASN A 62 16.20 18.38 8.64
C ASN A 62 16.71 17.00 9.08
N MET A 63 17.82 17.01 9.83
CA MET A 63 18.50 15.79 10.29
C MET A 63 17.61 14.89 11.16
N SER A 64 16.69 15.48 11.94
CA SER A 64 15.78 14.71 12.80
C SER A 64 14.86 13.85 11.94
N LEU A 65 14.16 14.46 10.97
CA LEU A 65 13.27 13.71 10.08
C LEU A 65 14.04 12.72 9.21
N ALA A 66 15.24 13.08 8.75
CA ALA A 66 16.10 12.15 8.03
C ALA A 66 16.44 10.91 8.89
N SER A 67 16.72 11.09 10.18
CA SER A 67 16.96 9.98 11.10
C SER A 67 15.68 9.17 11.37
N ASP A 68 14.54 9.83 11.53
CA ASP A 68 13.26 9.16 11.74
C ASP A 68 12.86 8.28 10.54
N HIS A 69 13.05 8.75 9.31
CA HIS A 69 12.83 7.96 8.10
C HIS A 69 13.82 6.78 7.96
N ALA A 70 15.10 6.99 8.28
CA ALA A 70 16.08 5.89 8.27
C ALA A 70 15.73 4.81 9.33
N ASN A 71 15.22 5.23 10.49
CA ASN A 71 14.71 4.32 11.52
C ASN A 71 13.49 3.54 11.04
N LYS A 72 12.56 4.22 10.37
CA LYS A 72 11.35 3.60 9.83
C LYS A 72 11.66 2.60 8.73
N ALA A 73 12.57 2.94 7.81
CA ALA A 73 13.07 2.00 6.80
C ALA A 73 13.66 0.73 7.44
N LEU A 74 14.51 0.88 8.46
CA LEU A 74 15.09 -0.27 9.17
C LEU A 74 14.03 -1.09 9.92
N ALA A 75 13.00 -0.44 10.48
CA ALA A 75 11.92 -1.12 11.20
C ALA A 75 11.03 -2.01 10.32
N LEU A 76 10.98 -1.75 9.00
CA LEU A 76 10.29 -2.60 8.03
C LEU A 76 10.99 -3.96 7.82
N MET A 77 12.28 -4.06 8.16
CA MET A 77 13.07 -5.30 8.08
C MET A 77 12.88 -6.16 9.33
N THR A 78 11.69 -6.75 9.46
CA THR A 78 11.38 -7.69 10.55
C THR A 78 12.16 -9.00 10.40
N ASP A 79 12.19 -9.82 11.46
CA ASP A 79 12.82 -11.16 11.42
C ASP A 79 12.21 -12.04 10.31
N ASP A 80 10.90 -11.94 10.09
CA ASP A 80 10.20 -12.69 9.05
C ASP A 80 10.58 -12.20 7.65
N VAL A 81 10.60 -10.89 7.42
CA VAL A 81 11.05 -10.29 6.14
C VAL A 81 12.48 -10.68 5.83
N ASN A 82 13.38 -10.59 6.82
CA ASN A 82 14.78 -10.98 6.68
C ASN A 82 14.90 -12.46 6.29
N LYS A 83 14.19 -13.33 7.00
CA LYS A 83 14.19 -14.76 6.72
C LYS A 83 13.67 -15.05 5.32
N GLU A 84 12.58 -14.42 4.92
CA GLU A 84 11.95 -14.63 3.61
C GLU A 84 12.86 -14.23 2.45
N ILE A 85 13.53 -13.07 2.56
CA ILE A 85 14.54 -12.65 1.58
C ILE A 85 15.72 -13.61 1.59
N ALA A 86 16.21 -14.00 2.77
CA ALA A 86 17.35 -14.89 2.92
C ALA A 86 17.12 -16.31 2.35
N GLU A 87 15.89 -16.83 2.46
CA GLU A 87 15.50 -18.11 1.88
C GLU A 87 15.63 -18.12 0.35
N ARG A 88 15.41 -16.97 -0.31
CA ARG A 88 15.65 -16.79 -1.74
C ARG A 88 17.11 -16.46 -2.04
N ASN A 89 17.69 -15.55 -1.28
CA ASN A 89 19.07 -15.10 -1.44
C ASN A 89 19.64 -14.46 -0.16
N GLN A 90 20.38 -15.26 0.64
CA GLN A 90 21.03 -14.80 1.87
C GLN A 90 21.90 -13.55 1.68
N ARG A 91 22.67 -13.46 0.59
CA ARG A 91 23.55 -12.32 0.33
C ARG A 91 22.75 -11.03 0.28
N LEU A 92 21.63 -11.03 -0.44
CA LEU A 92 20.80 -9.84 -0.59
C LEU A 92 20.15 -9.40 0.72
N SER A 93 19.73 -10.36 1.55
CA SER A 93 19.25 -10.05 2.91
C SER A 93 20.35 -9.36 3.75
N ASP A 94 21.57 -9.90 3.73
CA ASP A 94 22.69 -9.34 4.51
C ASP A 94 23.12 -7.95 3.99
N ASP A 95 23.17 -7.78 2.67
CA ASP A 95 23.54 -6.53 2.01
C ASP A 95 22.51 -5.43 2.30
N LEU A 96 21.20 -5.73 2.20
CA LEU A 96 20.13 -4.78 2.49
C LEU A 96 20.17 -4.31 3.96
N ASN A 97 20.32 -5.25 4.90
CA ASN A 97 20.45 -4.90 6.32
C ASN A 97 21.67 -4.02 6.59
N THR A 98 22.81 -4.35 5.96
CA THR A 98 24.04 -3.57 6.12
C THR A 98 23.87 -2.14 5.57
N ALA A 99 23.22 -1.99 4.41
CA ALA A 99 22.95 -0.70 3.79
C ALA A 99 21.99 0.14 4.64
N LEU A 100 20.89 -0.42 5.13
CA LEU A 100 19.93 0.27 5.99
C LEU A 100 20.53 0.70 7.35
N VAL A 101 21.34 -0.16 7.98
CA VAL A 101 22.09 0.21 9.20
C VAL A 101 23.08 1.34 8.92
N SER A 102 23.72 1.33 7.75
CA SER A 102 24.65 2.39 7.34
C SER A 102 23.93 3.71 7.10
N LEU A 103 22.73 3.68 6.50
CA LEU A 103 21.85 4.83 6.30
C LEU A 103 21.38 5.43 7.64
N LYS A 104 20.92 4.59 8.57
CA LYS A 104 20.59 5.03 9.94
C LYS A 104 21.79 5.67 10.64
N THR A 105 22.96 5.05 10.56
CA THR A 105 24.17 5.57 11.21
C THR A 105 24.62 6.91 10.60
N SER A 106 24.44 7.11 9.29
CA SER A 106 24.80 8.38 8.63
C SER A 106 23.90 9.54 9.07
N THR A 107 22.63 9.27 9.39
CA THR A 107 21.65 10.28 9.81
C THR A 107 21.71 10.59 11.31
N GLU A 108 22.02 9.61 12.17
CA GLU A 108 22.19 9.80 13.62
C GLU A 108 23.48 10.56 14.00
N SER A 109 24.49 10.50 13.13
CA SER A 109 25.79 11.12 13.37
C SER A 109 25.70 12.63 13.16
N ALA A 110 25.32 13.39 14.19
CA ALA A 110 25.25 14.86 14.16
C ALA A 110 26.54 15.58 13.70
N HIS A 111 27.68 14.89 13.57
CA HIS A 111 29.00 15.44 13.28
C HIS A 111 29.89 14.51 12.41
N GLY A 112 29.30 13.59 11.64
CA GLY A 112 30.08 12.78 10.70
C GLY A 112 30.49 13.61 9.48
N ASN A 113 31.75 13.48 9.04
CA ASN A 113 32.28 14.08 7.81
C ASN A 113 31.62 13.56 6.51
N LYS A 114 30.44 12.92 6.62
CA LYS A 114 29.68 12.33 5.53
C LYS A 114 28.79 13.40 4.92
N THR A 115 29.02 13.64 3.64
CA THR A 115 28.30 14.67 2.90
C THR A 115 26.93 14.14 2.45
N ALA A 116 26.02 15.03 2.04
CA ALA A 116 24.77 14.63 1.40
C ALA A 116 25.03 13.62 0.25
N SER A 117 26.13 13.81 -0.50
CA SER A 117 26.57 12.91 -1.57
C SER A 117 26.88 11.48 -1.12
N ASP A 118 27.39 11.27 0.10
CA ASP A 118 27.65 9.91 0.60
C ASP A 118 26.34 9.20 0.97
N THR A 119 25.34 9.97 1.41
CA THR A 119 24.00 9.42 1.69
C THR A 119 23.24 9.14 0.40
N ASP A 120 23.43 9.96 -0.63
CA ASP A 120 22.83 9.69 -1.95
C ASP A 120 23.30 8.37 -2.55
N LEU A 121 24.59 8.05 -2.38
CA LEU A 121 25.12 6.75 -2.79
C LEU A 121 24.47 5.60 -2.01
N LEU A 122 24.30 5.73 -0.70
CA LEU A 122 23.65 4.70 0.11
C LEU A 122 22.19 4.46 -0.29
N VAL A 123 21.45 5.51 -0.64
CA VAL A 123 20.05 5.35 -1.06
C VAL A 123 19.96 4.70 -2.44
N ASN A 124 20.85 5.05 -3.38
CA ASN A 124 20.94 4.34 -4.65
C ASN A 124 21.34 2.87 -4.47
N ASP A 125 22.29 2.57 -3.59
CA ASP A 125 22.69 1.18 -3.28
C ASP A 125 21.50 0.39 -2.71
N ILE A 126 20.68 1.00 -1.84
CA ILE A 126 19.45 0.39 -1.33
C ILE A 126 18.44 0.14 -2.45
N ASP A 127 18.21 1.12 -3.34
CA ASP A 127 17.30 0.97 -4.48
C ASP A 127 17.73 -0.18 -5.41
N ASP A 128 19.03 -0.26 -5.72
CA ASP A 128 19.62 -1.32 -6.56
C ASP A 128 19.51 -2.71 -5.90
N ILE A 129 19.81 -2.81 -4.60
CA ILE A 129 19.66 -4.07 -3.85
C ILE A 129 18.20 -4.51 -3.82
N LEU A 130 17.27 -3.58 -3.61
CA LEU A 130 15.84 -3.87 -3.59
C LEU A 130 15.33 -4.34 -4.97
N ASP A 131 15.82 -3.77 -6.07
CA ASP A 131 15.49 -4.24 -7.43
C ASP A 131 16.03 -5.65 -7.71
N GLU A 132 17.23 -5.96 -7.22
CA GLU A 132 17.77 -7.32 -7.31
C GLU A 132 16.94 -8.30 -6.47
N ILE A 133 16.51 -7.90 -5.27
CA ILE A 133 15.66 -8.70 -4.39
C ILE A 133 14.31 -9.00 -5.06
N VAL A 134 13.66 -8.00 -5.65
CA VAL A 134 12.39 -8.17 -6.37
C VAL A 134 12.55 -9.21 -7.49
N THR A 135 13.62 -9.08 -8.28
CA THR A 135 13.90 -9.98 -9.41
C THR A 135 14.27 -11.40 -8.93
N ALA A 136 14.90 -11.53 -7.77
CA ALA A 136 15.26 -12.83 -7.20
C ALA A 136 14.07 -13.57 -6.55
N ARG A 137 13.07 -12.82 -6.05
CA ARG A 137 11.93 -13.37 -5.32
C ARG A 137 10.72 -13.62 -6.21
N ILE A 138 10.39 -12.67 -7.09
CA ILE A 138 9.13 -12.66 -7.84
C ILE A 138 9.40 -13.07 -9.29
N ASP A 139 8.62 -14.04 -9.77
CA ASP A 139 8.72 -14.48 -11.16
C ASP A 139 8.37 -13.33 -12.12
N PRO A 140 9.09 -13.17 -13.25
CA PRO A 140 8.82 -12.09 -14.22
C PRO A 140 7.38 -12.06 -14.73
N ASP A 141 6.72 -13.21 -14.84
CA ASP A 141 5.32 -13.30 -15.26
C ASP A 141 4.36 -12.70 -14.21
N GLN A 142 4.70 -12.79 -12.92
CA GLN A 142 3.94 -12.14 -11.85
C GLN A 142 4.23 -10.64 -11.78
N LEU A 143 5.48 -10.21 -12.03
CA LEU A 143 5.82 -8.78 -12.10
C LEU A 143 5.07 -8.04 -13.20
N ASN A 144 4.78 -8.72 -14.32
CA ASN A 144 4.02 -8.11 -15.42
C ASN A 144 2.50 -8.33 -15.31
N ASN A 145 2.04 -8.97 -14.23
CA ASN A 145 0.62 -9.22 -14.02
C ASN A 145 -0.07 -7.97 -13.46
N SER A 146 -0.99 -7.40 -14.22
CA SER A 146 -1.71 -6.18 -13.84
C SER A 146 -2.53 -6.33 -12.56
N THR A 147 -3.08 -7.50 -12.27
CA THR A 147 -3.78 -7.77 -11.01
C THR A 147 -2.82 -7.74 -9.83
N ILE A 148 -1.62 -8.32 -9.95
CA ILE A 148 -0.59 -8.27 -8.89
C ILE A 148 -0.15 -6.82 -8.65
N GLN A 149 0.09 -6.05 -9.71
CA GLN A 149 0.46 -4.63 -9.59
C GLN A 149 -0.64 -3.80 -8.94
N VAL A 150 -1.91 -4.05 -9.28
CA VAL A 150 -3.05 -3.38 -8.65
C VAL A 150 -3.19 -3.77 -7.18
N LEU A 151 -2.98 -5.04 -6.82
CA LEU A 151 -2.99 -5.46 -5.42
C LEU A 151 -1.86 -4.79 -4.63
N ALA A 152 -0.67 -4.63 -5.22
CA ALA A 152 0.43 -3.88 -4.58
C ALA A 152 0.05 -2.40 -4.39
N VAL A 153 -0.65 -1.80 -5.36
CA VAL A 153 -1.18 -0.43 -5.25
C VAL A 153 -2.21 -0.30 -4.13
N VAL A 154 -3.08 -1.30 -3.93
CA VAL A 154 -4.05 -1.33 -2.84
C VAL A 154 -3.35 -1.42 -1.47
N GLU A 155 -2.34 -2.29 -1.35
CA GLU A 155 -1.53 -2.41 -0.13
C GLU A 155 -0.81 -1.09 0.22
N LEU A 156 -0.29 -0.39 -0.80
CA LEU A 156 0.31 0.93 -0.62
C LEU A 156 -0.72 2.01 -0.24
N LEU A 157 -1.97 1.94 -0.74
CA LEU A 157 -3.05 2.84 -0.33
C LEU A 157 -3.43 2.62 1.14
N ASP A 158 -3.42 1.39 1.61
CA ASP A 158 -3.62 1.09 3.03
C ASP A 158 -2.48 1.64 3.89
N GLU A 159 -1.23 1.57 3.41
CA GLU A 159 -0.11 2.27 4.06
C GLU A 159 -0.27 3.79 4.05
N VAL A 160 -0.74 4.40 2.96
CA VAL A 160 -1.07 5.85 2.92
C VAL A 160 -2.07 6.17 4.03
N LEU A 161 -3.15 5.41 4.14
CA LEU A 161 -4.17 5.60 5.17
C LEU A 161 -3.60 5.41 6.57
N ARG A 162 -2.87 4.32 6.86
CA ARG A 162 -2.26 4.09 8.19
C ARG A 162 -1.35 5.25 8.60
N ASN A 163 -0.45 5.66 7.71
CA ASN A 163 0.51 6.74 7.99
C ASN A 163 -0.17 8.10 8.13
N TYR A 164 -1.16 8.42 7.30
CA TYR A 164 -1.93 9.65 7.45
C TYR A 164 -2.73 9.65 8.77
N GLY A 165 -3.23 8.49 9.19
CA GLY A 165 -3.95 8.34 10.46
C GLY A 165 -3.04 8.61 11.65
N TYR A 166 -1.84 8.03 11.65
CA TYR A 166 -0.84 8.28 12.70
C TYR A 166 -0.35 9.73 12.71
N ALA A 167 -0.19 10.35 11.55
CA ALA A 167 0.17 11.76 11.42
C ALA A 167 -0.78 12.70 12.17
N PHE A 168 -2.08 12.39 12.17
CA PHE A 168 -3.15 13.19 12.78
C PHE A 168 -3.72 12.58 14.07
N ALA A 169 -3.04 11.58 14.65
CA ALA A 169 -3.47 10.89 15.88
C ALA A 169 -4.90 10.30 15.78
N VAL A 170 -5.29 9.80 14.61
CA VAL A 170 -6.59 9.19 14.40
C VAL A 170 -6.70 7.94 15.29
N GLY A 171 -7.71 7.92 16.16
CA GLY A 171 -7.91 6.87 17.16
C GLY A 171 -8.52 5.57 16.63
N TYR A 172 -8.61 5.41 15.30
CA TYR A 172 -9.21 4.28 14.61
C TYR A 172 -8.41 3.89 13.37
N ASP A 173 -8.59 2.67 12.92
CA ASP A 173 -7.97 2.17 11.70
C ASP A 173 -8.64 2.78 10.47
N MET A 174 -7.87 3.57 9.72
CA MET A 174 -8.39 4.25 8.54
C MET A 174 -8.58 3.34 7.33
N THR A 175 -8.10 2.11 7.36
CA THR A 175 -8.29 1.12 6.28
C THR A 175 -9.63 0.38 6.36
N ASN A 176 -10.36 0.58 7.46
CA ASN A 176 -11.59 -0.12 7.78
C ASN A 176 -12.82 0.64 7.24
N MET A 177 -13.43 0.18 6.13
CA MET A 177 -14.62 0.81 5.56
C MET A 177 -15.90 0.54 6.37
N SER A 178 -15.89 -0.38 7.36
CA SER A 178 -17.07 -0.56 8.24
C SER A 178 -17.38 0.70 9.04
N MET A 179 -16.36 1.54 9.29
CA MET A 179 -16.52 2.86 9.91
C MET A 179 -17.21 3.87 8.97
N MET A 180 -17.21 3.64 7.66
CA MET A 180 -17.88 4.49 6.66
C MET A 180 -19.29 4.03 6.32
N THR A 181 -19.85 3.05 7.05
CA THR A 181 -21.21 2.58 6.80
C THR A 181 -22.20 3.72 7.11
N MET A 182 -22.63 4.44 6.08
CA MET A 182 -23.69 5.43 6.20
C MET A 182 -24.97 4.73 6.66
N ASP A 183 -25.43 5.03 7.86
CA ASP A 183 -26.78 4.71 8.28
C ASP A 183 -27.74 5.46 7.35
N GLY A 184 -28.28 4.74 6.36
CA GLY A 184 -29.18 5.24 5.32
C GLY A 184 -30.58 5.55 5.84
N ASN A 185 -30.71 6.06 7.06
CA ASN A 185 -31.97 6.43 7.67
C ASN A 185 -32.05 7.92 7.99
N ASN A 186 -31.96 8.76 6.96
CA ASN A 186 -32.50 10.11 7.04
C ASN A 186 -33.50 10.35 5.90
N ASN A 187 -34.75 10.02 6.21
CA ASN A 187 -35.92 10.47 5.48
C ASN A 187 -36.09 11.98 5.66
N THR A 188 -35.34 12.77 4.90
CA THR A 188 -35.57 14.21 4.76
C THR A 188 -35.88 14.54 3.30
N ASN A 189 -37.17 14.56 3.00
CA ASN A 189 -37.73 15.32 1.89
C ASN A 189 -37.24 16.78 1.96
N ASN A 190 -36.27 17.20 1.14
CA ASN A 190 -36.43 18.38 0.26
C ASN A 190 -35.21 18.67 -0.63
N SER A 191 -35.54 19.20 -1.82
CA SER A 191 -34.75 20.04 -2.73
C SER A 191 -33.45 19.52 -3.36
N SER A 192 -33.59 19.09 -4.62
CA SER A 192 -32.94 19.73 -5.79
C SER A 192 -31.53 20.29 -5.59
N GLU A 193 -30.52 19.55 -6.03
CA GLU A 193 -29.67 19.96 -7.15
C GLU A 193 -28.74 18.83 -7.60
N ASN A 194 -28.33 18.94 -8.86
CA ASN A 194 -27.67 17.96 -9.70
C ASN A 194 -26.24 17.61 -9.23
N SER A 195 -26.05 16.40 -8.71
CA SER A 195 -24.76 15.70 -8.75
C SER A 195 -25.01 14.20 -8.94
N SER A 196 -24.72 13.68 -10.12
CA SER A 196 -24.71 12.25 -10.42
C SER A 196 -23.59 11.55 -9.65
N ILE A 197 -23.77 11.38 -8.35
CA ILE A 197 -23.09 10.34 -7.58
C ILE A 197 -23.91 9.09 -7.84
N HIS A 198 -23.31 8.10 -8.52
CA HIS A 198 -23.95 6.81 -8.69
C HIS A 198 -24.36 6.30 -7.30
N SER A 199 -25.67 6.24 -7.10
CA SER A 199 -26.30 5.69 -5.91
C SER A 199 -25.75 4.29 -5.70
N MET A 200 -24.85 4.14 -4.72
CA MET A 200 -24.50 2.83 -4.22
C MET A 200 -25.79 2.30 -3.58
N SER A 201 -26.42 1.36 -4.28
CA SER A 201 -27.42 0.49 -3.69
C SER A 201 -26.84 -0.07 -2.39
N THR A 202 -27.44 0.34 -1.29
CA THR A 202 -27.25 -0.13 0.08
C THR A 202 -26.72 -1.57 0.11
N MET A 203 -25.44 -1.76 0.44
CA MET A 203 -24.97 -3.05 0.91
C MET A 203 -25.56 -3.24 2.31
N ASN A 204 -26.70 -3.91 2.38
CA ASN A 204 -27.30 -4.37 3.61
C ASN A 204 -26.39 -5.44 4.24
N MET A 205 -25.39 -5.01 5.00
CA MET A 205 -24.61 -5.88 5.89
C MET A 205 -25.50 -6.20 7.09
N GLY A 206 -26.32 -7.24 6.94
CA GLY A 206 -27.19 -7.72 7.99
C GLY A 206 -26.40 -8.35 9.13
N GLY A 207 -26.50 -7.74 10.32
CA GLY A 207 -26.61 -8.40 11.62
C GLY A 207 -25.34 -8.98 12.24
N GLY A 208 -24.84 -8.33 13.30
CA GLY A 208 -23.84 -8.91 14.20
C GLY A 208 -23.40 -7.98 15.32
N ASP A 209 -24.13 -8.01 16.43
CA ASP A 209 -23.71 -7.77 17.83
C ASP A 209 -22.72 -6.63 18.17
N GLY A 210 -23.25 -5.58 18.81
CA GLY A 210 -22.66 -5.00 20.03
C GLY A 210 -21.28 -4.33 20.01
N SER A 211 -20.66 -4.11 18.85
CA SER A 211 -19.38 -3.38 18.74
C SER A 211 -19.59 -1.86 18.77
N ASN A 212 -18.76 -1.13 19.50
CA ASN A 212 -18.80 0.34 19.63
C ASN A 212 -18.74 1.03 18.26
N ASN A 213 -19.90 1.29 17.67
CA ASN A 213 -20.01 1.99 16.40
C ASN A 213 -19.70 3.47 16.66
N MET A 214 -18.47 3.91 16.40
CA MET A 214 -18.13 5.33 16.42
C MET A 214 -19.01 6.05 15.39
N SER A 215 -19.72 7.08 15.82
CA SER A 215 -20.56 7.86 14.92
C SER A 215 -19.67 8.65 13.95
N ILE A 216 -20.15 8.94 12.73
CA ILE A 216 -19.45 9.84 11.79
C ILE A 216 -19.18 11.21 12.44
N GLU A 217 -20.02 11.65 13.38
CA GLU A 217 -19.82 12.86 14.17
C GLU A 217 -18.58 12.75 15.09
N ASP A 218 -18.33 11.58 15.68
CA ASP A 218 -17.12 11.31 16.46
C ASP A 218 -15.86 11.17 15.58
N MET A 219 -16.00 10.64 14.35
CA MET A 219 -14.89 10.54 13.38
C MET A 219 -14.53 11.90 12.76
N SER A 220 -15.51 12.76 12.54
CA SER A 220 -15.32 14.13 12.04
C SER A 220 -14.70 15.05 13.09
N ASN A 221 -14.64 14.61 14.35
CA ASN A 221 -13.96 15.30 15.45
C ASN A 221 -12.52 14.80 15.65
N SER A 222 -11.98 14.05 14.68
CA SER A 222 -10.56 13.67 14.63
C SER A 222 -9.68 14.92 14.67
N ASN A 223 -8.54 14.84 15.35
CA ASN A 223 -7.63 15.97 15.48
C ASN A 223 -7.09 16.37 14.10
N ASP A 224 -7.54 17.51 13.55
CA ASP A 224 -6.95 18.12 12.34
C ASP A 224 -5.53 18.70 12.59
N ILE A 225 -4.94 18.38 13.74
CA ILE A 225 -3.62 18.83 14.13
C ILE A 225 -2.62 17.76 13.71
N LEU A 226 -1.74 18.12 12.79
CA LEU A 226 -0.58 17.32 12.44
C LEU A 226 0.34 17.19 13.67
N ILE A 227 0.52 15.96 14.16
CA ILE A 227 1.37 15.65 15.31
C ILE A 227 2.62 14.83 14.96
N ASN A 228 2.59 14.04 13.88
CA ASN A 228 3.72 13.25 13.42
C ASN A 228 4.08 13.60 11.97
N THR A 229 5.11 14.44 11.82
CA THR A 229 5.59 14.89 10.51
C THR A 229 6.22 13.77 9.69
N THR A 230 6.89 12.80 10.32
CA THR A 230 7.52 11.66 9.63
C THR A 230 6.44 10.80 8.98
N ASP A 231 5.38 10.45 9.71
CA ASP A 231 4.26 9.67 9.15
C ASP A 231 3.51 10.45 8.07
N TYR A 232 3.36 11.77 8.22
CA TYR A 232 2.79 12.61 7.18
C TYR A 232 3.63 12.62 5.90
N GLN A 233 4.95 12.75 6.02
CA GLN A 233 5.88 12.68 4.89
C GLN A 233 5.87 11.31 4.23
N THR A 234 5.79 10.22 5.01
CA THR A 234 5.58 8.87 4.47
C THR A 234 4.29 8.80 3.67
N ALA A 235 3.16 9.28 4.22
CA ALA A 235 1.88 9.27 3.51
C ALA A 235 1.93 10.06 2.18
N GLN A 236 2.61 11.22 2.17
CA GLN A 236 2.85 11.99 0.95
C GLN A 236 3.66 11.19 -0.09
N ALA A 237 4.81 10.65 0.31
CA ALA A 237 5.69 9.90 -0.57
C ALA A 237 5.00 8.66 -1.16
N LEU A 238 4.25 7.93 -0.33
CA LEU A 238 3.51 6.75 -0.77
C LEU A 238 2.34 7.12 -1.70
N ALA A 239 1.60 8.20 -1.42
CA ALA A 239 0.51 8.63 -2.31
C ALA A 239 1.04 9.00 -3.71
N MET A 240 2.19 9.70 -3.77
CA MET A 240 2.87 9.98 -5.03
C MET A 240 3.34 8.69 -5.72
N LYS A 241 3.91 7.73 -4.97
CA LYS A 241 4.35 6.44 -5.52
C LYS A 241 3.18 5.62 -6.07
N VAL A 242 2.05 5.60 -5.37
CA VAL A 242 0.81 4.95 -5.83
C VAL A 242 0.34 5.55 -7.15
N GLN A 243 0.31 6.89 -7.25
CA GLN A 243 -0.05 7.57 -8.51
C GLN A 243 0.93 7.21 -9.64
N GLU A 244 2.23 7.25 -9.36
CA GLU A 244 3.28 6.91 -10.34
C GLU A 244 3.14 5.46 -10.85
N LEU A 245 2.96 4.49 -9.95
CA LEU A 245 2.78 3.08 -10.31
C LEU A 245 1.51 2.88 -11.15
N PHE A 246 0.42 3.55 -10.77
CA PHE A 246 -0.83 3.47 -11.51
C PHE A 246 -0.70 4.02 -12.93
N ASP A 247 -0.13 5.21 -13.09
CA ASP A 247 0.00 5.86 -14.39
C ASP A 247 1.02 5.13 -15.29
N ASN A 248 2.15 4.67 -14.73
CA ASN A 248 3.22 4.08 -15.52
C ASN A 248 3.03 2.60 -15.83
N GLN A 249 2.48 1.82 -14.90
CA GLN A 249 2.43 0.36 -15.02
C GLN A 249 1.02 -0.17 -15.29
N ILE A 250 -0.01 0.45 -14.71
CA ILE A 250 -1.38 -0.08 -14.77
C ILE A 250 -2.16 0.53 -15.95
N MET A 251 -2.13 1.85 -16.14
CA MET A 251 -2.78 2.47 -17.30
C MET A 251 -2.17 1.97 -18.62
N ASN A 252 -0.85 1.95 -18.72
CA ASN A 252 -0.16 1.55 -19.95
C ASN A 252 -0.39 0.08 -20.33
N SER A 253 -0.59 -0.81 -19.34
CA SER A 253 -0.86 -2.24 -19.59
C SER A 253 -2.34 -2.56 -19.81
N SER A 254 -3.25 -1.82 -19.17
CA SER A 254 -4.70 -2.13 -19.16
C SER A 254 -5.47 -1.56 -20.36
N LEU A 255 -4.94 -0.53 -21.02
CA LEU A 255 -5.58 0.13 -22.16
C LEU A 255 -5.47 -0.65 -23.48
N SER A 256 -4.75 -1.78 -23.51
CA SER A 256 -4.47 -2.50 -24.75
C SER A 256 -5.70 -3.25 -25.32
N GLU A 257 -6.70 -3.65 -24.52
CA GLU A 257 -7.85 -4.46 -24.99
C GLU A 257 -9.19 -4.22 -24.23
N GLY A 258 -9.35 -3.09 -23.53
CA GLY A 258 -10.48 -2.86 -22.60
C GLY A 258 -11.82 -2.39 -23.22
N SER A 259 -12.93 -2.84 -22.63
CA SER A 259 -14.28 -2.27 -22.79
C SER A 259 -14.31 -0.76 -22.46
N GLN A 260 -15.16 0.03 -23.12
CA GLN A 260 -15.36 1.47 -22.80
C GLN A 260 -15.57 1.72 -21.30
N THR A 261 -16.27 0.80 -20.62
CA THR A 261 -16.51 0.87 -19.17
C THR A 261 -15.22 0.72 -18.37
N ALA A 262 -14.33 -0.20 -18.73
CA ALA A 262 -13.05 -0.38 -18.04
C ALA A 262 -12.15 0.85 -18.19
N ASN A 263 -12.11 1.45 -19.39
CA ASN A 263 -11.35 2.68 -19.64
C ASN A 263 -11.87 3.86 -18.81
N GLN A 264 -13.20 3.98 -18.67
CA GLN A 264 -13.80 5.02 -17.83
C GLN A 264 -13.46 4.81 -16.35
N THR A 265 -13.55 3.57 -15.86
CA THR A 265 -13.21 3.23 -14.48
C THR A 265 -11.73 3.52 -14.17
N ILE A 266 -10.81 3.17 -15.08
CA ILE A 266 -9.38 3.45 -14.95
C ILE A 266 -9.10 4.96 -14.91
N ASN A 267 -9.76 5.76 -15.76
CA ASN A 267 -9.64 7.21 -15.73
C ASN A 267 -10.18 7.81 -14.40
N ASN A 268 -11.26 7.25 -13.86
CA ASN A 268 -11.80 7.68 -12.56
C ASN A 268 -10.80 7.40 -11.42
N VAL A 269 -10.06 6.30 -11.46
CA VAL A 269 -9.00 6.01 -10.48
C VAL A 269 -7.88 7.03 -10.59
N SER A 270 -7.36 7.30 -11.80
CA SER A 270 -6.28 8.28 -11.98
C SER A 270 -6.66 9.66 -11.44
N ALA A 271 -7.87 10.15 -11.77
CA ALA A 271 -8.38 11.41 -11.21
C ALA A 271 -8.54 11.37 -9.68
N ALA A 272 -8.97 10.24 -9.11
CA ALA A 272 -9.09 10.10 -7.66
C ALA A 272 -7.72 10.04 -6.95
N LEU A 273 -6.68 9.48 -7.60
CA LEU A 273 -5.32 9.48 -7.09
C LEU A 273 -4.69 10.89 -7.14
N GLU A 274 -4.95 11.66 -8.19
CA GLU A 274 -4.54 13.07 -8.25
C GLU A 274 -5.20 13.90 -7.12
N ASP A 275 -6.50 13.68 -6.90
CA ASP A 275 -7.23 14.30 -5.80
C ASP A 275 -6.68 13.86 -4.43
N LEU A 276 -6.32 12.58 -4.27
CA LEU A 276 -5.72 12.05 -3.05
C LEU A 276 -4.40 12.76 -2.73
N VAL A 277 -3.48 12.82 -3.69
CA VAL A 277 -2.18 13.50 -3.54
C VAL A 277 -2.38 14.96 -3.17
N THR A 278 -3.23 15.68 -3.92
CA THR A 278 -3.52 17.09 -3.66
C THR A 278 -4.14 17.31 -2.27
N SER A 279 -5.01 16.40 -1.83
CA SER A 279 -5.69 16.50 -0.53
C SER A 279 -4.72 16.23 0.63
N ILE A 280 -3.81 15.27 0.48
CA ILE A 280 -2.77 14.99 1.48
C ILE A 280 -1.81 16.18 1.59
N ASP A 281 -1.36 16.74 0.46
CA ASP A 281 -0.50 17.94 0.45
C ASP A 281 -1.19 19.15 1.09
N GLY A 282 -2.49 19.30 0.83
CA GLY A 282 -3.37 20.29 1.42
C GLY A 282 -3.71 20.07 2.89
N LYS A 283 -3.30 18.94 3.50
CA LYS A 283 -3.65 18.52 4.87
C LYS A 283 -5.16 18.45 5.07
N ALA A 284 -5.90 17.90 4.10
CA ALA A 284 -7.32 17.64 4.24
C ALA A 284 -7.61 16.75 5.46
N SER A 285 -8.84 16.75 5.95
CA SER A 285 -9.17 15.97 7.13
C SER A 285 -8.91 14.47 6.89
N PRO A 286 -8.54 13.69 7.92
CA PRO A 286 -8.38 12.25 7.76
C PRO A 286 -9.63 11.54 7.20
N MET A 287 -10.82 12.08 7.49
CA MET A 287 -12.08 11.59 6.93
C MET A 287 -12.20 11.85 5.42
N ASP A 288 -11.74 13.00 4.93
CA ASP A 288 -11.72 13.30 3.48
C ASP A 288 -10.76 12.36 2.75
N ILE A 289 -9.57 12.14 3.30
CA ILE A 289 -8.57 11.20 2.74
C ILE A 289 -9.15 9.79 2.68
N MET A 290 -9.74 9.32 3.77
CA MET A 290 -10.41 8.02 3.80
C MET A 290 -11.54 7.95 2.76
N THR A 291 -12.32 9.01 2.61
CA THR A 291 -13.46 9.05 1.67
C THR A 291 -12.98 8.92 0.23
N ILE A 292 -11.89 9.60 -0.13
CA ILE A 292 -11.29 9.48 -1.46
C ILE A 292 -10.87 8.02 -1.72
N VAL A 293 -10.12 7.41 -0.80
CA VAL A 293 -9.60 6.04 -0.99
C VAL A 293 -10.74 5.02 -1.08
N HIS A 294 -11.66 5.02 -0.11
CA HIS A 294 -12.65 3.97 0.03
C HIS A 294 -13.88 4.12 -0.87
N THR A 295 -14.22 5.33 -1.30
CA THR A 295 -15.43 5.55 -2.13
C THR A 295 -15.10 5.79 -3.60
N ARG A 296 -13.87 6.23 -3.92
CA ARG A 296 -13.48 6.60 -5.28
C ARG A 296 -12.35 5.74 -5.84
N ILE A 297 -11.40 5.28 -5.03
CA ILE A 297 -10.28 4.48 -5.54
C ILE A 297 -10.61 2.98 -5.48
N HIS A 298 -10.85 2.43 -4.28
CA HIS A 298 -11.07 0.99 -4.09
C HIS A 298 -12.21 0.43 -4.97
N PRO A 299 -13.42 1.03 -5.03
CA PRO A 299 -14.52 0.46 -5.83
C PRO A 299 -14.24 0.46 -7.33
N ASN A 300 -13.49 1.47 -7.82
CA ASN A 300 -13.11 1.55 -9.21
C ASN A 300 -12.00 0.52 -9.53
N LEU A 301 -11.00 0.33 -8.66
CA LEU A 301 -10.01 -0.73 -8.82
C LEU A 301 -10.65 -2.13 -8.81
N MET A 302 -11.59 -2.37 -7.88
CA MET A 302 -12.39 -3.59 -7.84
C MET A 302 -13.13 -3.85 -9.15
N THR A 303 -13.79 -2.82 -9.68
CA THR A 303 -14.58 -2.93 -10.90
C THR A 303 -13.69 -3.14 -12.13
N ALA A 304 -12.56 -2.43 -12.23
CA ALA A 304 -11.67 -2.51 -13.37
C ALA A 304 -10.92 -3.85 -13.44
N PHE A 305 -10.53 -4.41 -12.29
CA PHE A 305 -9.68 -5.60 -12.21
C PHE A 305 -10.39 -6.85 -11.68
N GLY A 306 -11.69 -6.76 -11.39
CA GLY A 306 -12.49 -7.87 -10.90
C GLY A 306 -12.06 -8.38 -9.52
N LEU A 307 -11.55 -7.48 -8.66
CA LEU A 307 -11.07 -7.83 -7.32
C LEU A 307 -12.27 -8.15 -6.40
N GLN A 308 -12.10 -9.14 -5.53
CA GLN A 308 -13.09 -9.53 -4.54
C GLN A 308 -12.60 -9.19 -3.13
N LEU A 309 -13.50 -8.67 -2.30
CA LEU A 309 -13.25 -8.51 -0.87
C LEU A 309 -13.20 -9.90 -0.23
N GLU A 310 -12.16 -10.17 0.56
CA GLU A 310 -12.13 -11.39 1.37
C GLU A 310 -13.02 -11.17 2.60
N ASN A 311 -14.00 -12.05 2.80
CA ASN A 311 -14.75 -12.08 4.06
C ASN A 311 -13.84 -12.74 5.09
N GLY A 312 -13.25 -11.94 5.98
CA GLY A 312 -12.56 -12.44 7.18
C GLY A 312 -13.48 -13.25 8.10
#